data_AF-A0ABD2QBC2-F1
#
_entry.id   AF-A0ABD2QBC2-F1
#
_cell.length_a   1.000
_cell.length_b   1.000
_cell.length_c   1.000
_cell.angle_alpha   90.00
_cell.angle_beta   90.00
_cell.angle_gamma   90.00
#
_symmetry.space_group_name_H-M   'P 1'
#
loop_
_entity.id
_entity.type
_entity.pdbx_description
1 polymer ?
#
loop_
_entity_poly.entity_id
_entity_poly.type
_entity_poly.pdbx_seq_one_letter_code
_entity_poly.pdbx_strand_id
1 'polypeptide(L)'
;MKPNFHKVKSKLKQLFEEQLHHKNSVNFIAFNSLIQKWREKLTQITEAELEDAMKWIEGLNCRGSTNTLSAINSALADVDVQGIYLLTDGRPDQNPKVVLGQLCSTGRDHLPVHTVSFNCADREANEFLLECAKITGGRFTFYNDLPHGYDMVDTLESEDVRLLREEYKFGMDCVEKMSKICEECRMLSWNPELRATPNSPRLVNKTQDLSKCNKPQTNSCFGDEVSEKEDKLPKTGKQWI
;
A
#
# COMPACT_ATOMS: atom_id res chain seq x y z
N MET A 1 3.31 26.33 7.81
CA MET A 1 3.77 25.05 7.21
C MET A 1 5.20 25.26 6.72
N LYS A 2 6.20 24.53 7.24
CA LYS A 2 7.58 24.63 6.74
C LYS A 2 7.61 24.11 5.29
N PRO A 3 8.46 24.63 4.39
CA PRO A 3 8.48 24.17 3.00
C PRO A 3 9.12 22.77 2.93
N ASN A 4 8.29 21.73 3.10
CA ASN A 4 8.63 20.33 2.83
C ASN A 4 9.07 20.13 1.37
N PHE A 5 8.70 21.06 0.50
CA PHE A 5 8.95 21.00 -0.93
C PHE A 5 10.42 20.84 -1.33
N HIS A 6 11.36 21.51 -0.66
CA HIS A 6 12.78 21.31 -0.95
C HIS A 6 13.23 19.88 -0.65
N LYS A 7 12.70 19.28 0.43
CA LYS A 7 12.98 17.90 0.79
C LYS A 7 12.36 16.93 -0.20
N VAL A 8 11.13 17.17 -0.63
CA VAL A 8 10.48 16.40 -1.71
C VAL A 8 11.33 16.43 -2.97
N LYS A 9 11.81 17.60 -3.41
CA LYS A 9 12.71 17.70 -4.57
C LYS A 9 14.00 16.91 -4.39
N SER A 10 14.64 17.01 -3.23
CA SER A 10 15.85 16.24 -2.93
C SER A 10 15.61 14.73 -2.94
N LYS A 11 14.46 14.26 -2.44
CA LYS A 11 14.09 12.85 -2.42
C LYS A 11 13.67 12.34 -3.80
N LEU A 12 13.01 13.18 -4.60
CA LEU A 12 12.74 12.88 -5.99
C LEU A 12 14.04 12.75 -6.78
N LYS A 13 15.03 13.62 -6.55
CA LYS A 13 16.35 13.48 -7.17
C LYS A 13 16.98 12.11 -6.88
N GLN A 14 16.96 11.70 -5.62
CA GLN A 14 17.44 10.38 -5.19
C GLN A 14 16.66 9.25 -5.89
N LEU A 15 15.34 9.36 -5.98
CA LEU A 15 14.49 8.39 -6.68
C LEU A 15 14.84 8.28 -8.18
N PHE A 16 15.14 9.40 -8.83
CA PHE A 16 15.53 9.42 -10.23
C PHE A 16 16.84 8.67 -10.47
N GLU A 17 17.84 8.96 -9.65
CA GLU A 17 19.18 8.37 -9.73
C GLU A 17 19.17 6.86 -9.39
N GLU A 18 18.37 6.44 -8.41
CA GLU A 18 18.41 5.06 -7.90
C GLU A 18 17.40 4.12 -8.55
N GLN A 19 16.20 4.60 -8.92
CA GLN A 19 15.07 3.73 -9.26
C GLN A 19 14.50 3.95 -10.65
N LEU A 20 14.38 5.21 -11.08
CA LEU A 20 13.72 5.52 -12.36
C LEU A 20 14.57 5.16 -13.56
N HIS A 21 15.89 5.14 -13.44
CA HIS A 21 16.79 4.72 -14.51
C HIS A 21 16.51 3.28 -15.01
N HIS A 22 15.84 2.45 -14.20
CA HIS A 22 15.47 1.08 -14.53
C HIS A 22 14.00 0.91 -14.94
N LYS A 23 13.26 2.00 -15.17
CA LYS A 23 11.87 1.96 -15.64
C LYS A 23 11.79 2.24 -17.14
N ASN A 24 10.78 1.69 -17.80
CA ASN A 24 10.61 1.83 -19.24
C ASN A 24 10.07 3.20 -19.62
N SER A 25 9.07 3.70 -18.89
CA SER A 25 8.43 4.99 -19.17
C SER A 25 7.89 5.63 -17.91
N VAL A 26 7.96 6.96 -17.83
CA VAL A 26 7.42 7.76 -16.73
C VAL A 26 6.78 9.04 -17.25
N ASN A 27 5.92 9.61 -16.44
CA ASN A 27 5.44 10.97 -16.59
C ASN A 27 5.25 11.59 -15.20
N PHE A 28 5.36 12.91 -15.12
CA PHE A 28 5.17 13.66 -13.87
C PHE A 28 4.05 14.66 -14.03
N ILE A 29 3.19 14.70 -13.03
CA ILE A 29 2.09 15.64 -12.94
C ILE A 29 2.22 16.36 -11.60
N ALA A 30 2.49 17.66 -11.68
CA ALA A 30 2.44 18.55 -10.54
C ALA A 30 1.02 19.11 -10.45
N PHE A 31 0.49 19.15 -9.24
CA PHE A 31 -0.86 19.65 -9.00
C PHE A 31 -0.87 20.60 -7.82
N ASN A 32 -1.57 21.70 -8.00
CA ASN A 32 -1.93 22.65 -6.96
C ASN A 32 -3.38 23.11 -7.20
N SER A 33 -3.65 24.41 -7.33
CA SER A 33 -4.91 24.90 -7.90
C SER A 33 -5.07 24.55 -9.38
N LEU A 34 -3.96 24.43 -10.12
CA LEU A 34 -3.88 24.03 -11.52
C LEU A 34 -3.05 22.75 -11.66
N ILE A 35 -3.23 22.07 -12.80
CA ILE A 35 -2.46 20.90 -13.19
C ILE A 35 -1.35 21.32 -14.16
N GLN A 36 -0.13 20.88 -13.89
CA GLN A 36 1.03 21.04 -14.76
C GLN A 36 1.61 19.67 -15.04
N LYS A 37 1.71 19.30 -16.32
CA LYS A 37 2.34 18.06 -16.74
C LYS A 37 3.74 18.34 -17.28
N TRP A 38 4.68 17.44 -17.00
CA TRP A 38 5.98 17.48 -17.67
C TRP A 38 5.85 17.08 -19.15
N ARG A 39 5.13 15.98 -19.41
CA ARG A 39 4.80 15.48 -20.76
C ARG A 39 3.30 15.20 -20.85
N GLU A 40 2.73 15.24 -22.06
CA GLU A 40 1.29 14.94 -22.24
C GLU A 40 0.95 13.47 -22.02
N LYS A 41 1.91 12.57 -22.26
CA LYS A 41 1.78 11.12 -22.11
C LYS A 41 3.05 10.52 -21.48
N LEU A 42 2.96 9.25 -21.09
CA LEU A 42 4.11 8.44 -20.71
C LEU A 42 5.23 8.55 -21.74
N THR A 43 6.42 8.89 -21.25
CA THR A 43 7.61 9.10 -22.07
C THR A 43 8.66 8.07 -21.70
N GLN A 44 9.29 7.47 -22.72
CA GLN A 44 10.37 6.50 -22.56
C GLN A 44 11.55 7.14 -21.84
N ILE A 45 12.13 6.43 -20.88
CA ILE A 45 13.22 6.96 -20.07
C ILE A 45 14.53 6.88 -20.85
N THR A 46 15.17 8.04 -21.01
CA THR A 46 16.56 8.17 -21.44
C THR A 46 17.27 9.11 -20.46
N GLU A 47 18.60 9.12 -20.46
CA GLU A 47 19.38 10.02 -19.60
C GLU A 47 19.01 11.50 -19.84
N ALA A 48 18.85 11.89 -21.10
CA ALA A 48 18.42 13.24 -21.48
C ALA A 48 17.00 13.57 -20.98
N GLU A 49 16.07 12.62 -21.05
CA GLU A 49 14.70 12.80 -20.54
C GLU A 49 14.67 12.89 -19.01
N LEU A 50 15.52 12.14 -18.30
CA LEU A 50 15.64 12.25 -16.84
C LEU A 50 16.20 13.62 -16.42
N GLU A 51 17.22 14.12 -17.12
CA GLU A 51 17.75 15.47 -16.88
C GLU A 51 16.71 16.56 -17.15
N ASP A 52 15.93 16.44 -18.23
CA ASP A 52 14.85 17.37 -18.57
C ASP A 52 13.73 17.36 -17.53
N ALA A 53 13.27 16.17 -17.13
CA ALA A 53 12.31 16.00 -16.04
C ALA A 53 12.82 16.60 -14.73
N MET A 54 14.11 16.44 -14.42
CA MET A 54 14.71 17.00 -13.21
C MET A 54 14.72 18.54 -13.25
N LYS A 55 15.12 19.15 -14.37
CA LYS A 55 15.05 20.61 -14.56
C LYS A 55 13.62 21.13 -14.43
N TRP A 56 12.65 20.39 -14.97
CA TRP A 56 11.24 20.72 -14.81
C TRP A 56 10.80 20.68 -13.34
N ILE A 57 11.14 19.63 -12.59
CA ILE A 57 10.86 19.51 -11.14
C ILE A 57 11.52 20.65 -10.36
N GLU A 58 12.76 21.01 -10.68
CA GLU A 58 13.48 22.12 -10.05
C GLU A 58 12.76 23.46 -10.28
N GLY A 59 12.15 23.65 -11.45
CA GLY A 59 11.35 24.84 -11.78
C GLY A 59 9.96 24.90 -11.13
N LEU A 60 9.46 23.80 -10.57
CA LEU A 60 8.15 23.77 -9.90
C LEU A 60 8.15 24.67 -8.66
N ASN A 61 7.00 25.29 -8.38
CA ASN A 61 6.77 26.12 -7.19
C ASN A 61 5.46 25.73 -6.50
N CYS A 62 5.49 25.55 -5.18
CA CYS A 62 4.29 25.33 -4.38
C CYS A 62 3.52 26.64 -4.20
N ARG A 63 2.34 26.75 -4.81
CA ARG A 63 1.38 27.85 -4.58
C ARG A 63 -0.04 27.34 -4.76
N GLY A 64 -0.97 27.85 -3.96
CA GLY A 64 -2.39 27.57 -4.11
C GLY A 64 -2.88 26.38 -3.29
N SER A 65 -3.88 25.70 -3.82
CA SER A 65 -4.67 24.65 -3.17
C SER A 65 -4.23 23.24 -3.62
N THR A 66 -4.99 22.20 -3.28
CA THR A 66 -4.67 20.79 -3.54
C THR A 66 -5.77 20.10 -4.38
N ASN A 67 -5.77 20.34 -5.70
CA ASN A 67 -6.76 19.78 -6.63
C ASN A 67 -6.43 18.33 -7.03
N THR A 68 -6.58 17.42 -6.08
CA THR A 68 -6.26 15.99 -6.22
C THR A 68 -7.13 15.31 -7.29
N LEU A 69 -8.42 15.67 -7.39
CA LEU A 69 -9.33 15.04 -8.36
C LEU A 69 -8.87 15.29 -9.80
N SER A 70 -8.46 16.52 -10.11
CA SER A 70 -8.01 16.87 -11.47
C SER A 70 -6.67 16.22 -11.80
N ALA A 71 -5.80 16.04 -10.81
CA ALA A 71 -4.53 15.33 -10.98
C ALA A 71 -4.75 13.85 -11.32
N ILE A 72 -5.62 13.18 -10.56
CA ILE A 72 -6.01 11.79 -10.79
C ILE A 72 -6.63 11.63 -12.17
N ASN A 73 -7.60 12.46 -12.54
CA ASN A 73 -8.22 12.41 -13.87
C ASN A 73 -7.21 12.65 -15.00
N SER A 74 -6.25 13.55 -14.80
CA SER A 74 -5.19 13.83 -15.78
C SER A 74 -4.25 12.64 -15.96
N ALA A 75 -3.93 11.90 -14.89
CA ALA A 75 -3.13 10.69 -14.95
C ALA A 75 -3.90 9.54 -15.63
N LEU A 76 -5.18 9.39 -15.30
CA LEU A 76 -6.08 8.36 -15.85
C LEU A 76 -6.47 8.60 -17.32
N ALA A 77 -6.29 9.81 -17.83
CA ALA A 77 -6.53 10.11 -19.24
C ALA A 77 -5.55 9.38 -20.17
N ASP A 78 -4.38 8.98 -19.66
CA ASP A 78 -3.40 8.21 -20.41
C ASP A 78 -3.70 6.70 -20.29
N VAL A 79 -3.97 6.06 -21.43
CA VAL A 79 -4.38 4.63 -21.52
C VAL A 79 -3.23 3.67 -21.24
N ASP A 80 -1.99 4.12 -21.45
CA ASP A 80 -0.81 3.27 -21.32
C ASP A 80 -0.30 3.20 -19.87
N VAL A 81 -0.90 3.97 -18.96
CA VAL A 81 -0.54 3.99 -17.54
C VAL A 81 -0.89 2.66 -16.88
N GLN A 82 0.10 2.10 -16.19
CA GLN A 82 0.02 0.82 -15.46
C GLN A 82 0.00 0.99 -13.93
N GLY A 83 0.29 2.19 -13.43
CA GLY A 83 0.22 2.51 -12.02
C GLY A 83 0.43 4.00 -11.78
N ILE A 84 -0.15 4.52 -10.71
CA ILE A 84 -0.07 5.93 -10.34
C ILE A 84 0.59 6.03 -8.97
N TYR A 85 1.52 6.97 -8.82
CA TYR A 85 2.10 7.32 -7.53
C TYR A 85 1.62 8.73 -7.14
N LEU A 86 0.76 8.80 -6.12
CA LEU A 86 0.25 10.05 -5.57
C LEU A 86 1.05 10.44 -4.33
N LEU A 87 1.86 11.48 -4.46
CA LEU A 87 2.61 12.09 -3.36
C LEU A 87 1.89 13.36 -2.89
N THR A 88 1.57 13.45 -1.60
CA THR A 88 0.96 14.66 -1.03
C THR A 88 1.31 14.83 0.46
N ASP A 89 1.30 16.08 0.92
CA ASP A 89 1.51 16.47 2.31
C ASP A 89 0.24 17.06 2.97
N GLY A 90 -0.93 16.94 2.32
CA GLY A 90 -2.18 17.56 2.78
C GLY A 90 -3.47 16.88 2.30
N ARG A 91 -4.60 17.43 2.77
CA ARG A 91 -5.94 16.98 2.39
C ARG A 91 -6.27 17.36 0.94
N PRO A 92 -7.09 16.58 0.23
CA PRO A 92 -7.65 17.01 -1.04
C PRO A 92 -8.59 18.23 -0.85
N ASP A 93 -8.65 19.12 -1.83
CA ASP A 93 -9.62 20.22 -1.87
C ASP A 93 -11.07 19.73 -2.03
N GLN A 94 -11.23 18.55 -2.66
CA GLN A 94 -12.53 17.94 -2.91
C GLN A 94 -12.90 17.00 -1.77
N ASN A 95 -14.22 16.74 -1.62
CA ASN A 95 -14.70 15.73 -0.68
C ASN A 95 -14.03 14.37 -0.99
N PRO A 96 -13.36 13.73 -0.01
CA PRO A 96 -12.68 12.44 -0.19
C PRO A 96 -13.53 11.39 -0.90
N LYS A 97 -14.84 11.33 -0.60
CA LYS A 97 -15.77 10.36 -1.21
C LYS A 97 -15.92 10.54 -2.71
N VAL A 98 -15.83 11.77 -3.21
CA VAL A 98 -15.91 12.07 -4.65
C VAL A 98 -14.66 11.55 -5.35
N VAL A 99 -13.48 11.74 -4.75
CA VAL A 99 -12.22 11.25 -5.29
C VAL A 99 -12.17 9.73 -5.28
N LEU A 100 -12.59 9.09 -4.19
CA LEU A 100 -12.68 7.62 -4.10
C LEU A 100 -13.69 7.05 -5.09
N GLY A 101 -14.87 7.67 -5.21
CA GLY A 101 -15.89 7.28 -6.18
C GLY A 101 -15.38 7.36 -7.61
N GLN A 102 -14.60 8.40 -7.93
CA GLN A 102 -13.94 8.52 -9.24
C GLN A 102 -12.95 7.37 -9.46
N LEU A 103 -12.08 7.08 -8.50
CA LEU A 103 -11.13 5.96 -8.60
C LEU A 103 -11.85 4.62 -8.82
N CYS A 104 -12.95 4.34 -8.09
CA CYS A 104 -13.77 3.15 -8.30
C CYS A 104 -14.44 3.12 -9.68
N SER A 105 -14.87 4.27 -10.20
CA SER A 105 -15.70 4.36 -11.41
C SER A 105 -14.88 4.50 -12.70
N THR A 106 -13.55 4.43 -12.62
CA THR A 106 -12.67 4.61 -13.79
C THR A 106 -12.71 3.44 -14.78
N GLY A 107 -13.31 2.31 -14.41
CA GLY A 107 -13.40 1.12 -15.27
C GLY A 107 -12.05 0.48 -15.57
N ARG A 108 -11.00 0.84 -14.81
CA ARG A 108 -9.67 0.25 -14.88
C ARG A 108 -9.44 -0.63 -13.67
N ASP A 109 -10.02 -1.83 -13.71
CA ASP A 109 -10.06 -2.80 -12.59
C ASP A 109 -8.69 -3.24 -12.05
N HIS A 110 -7.59 -2.83 -12.69
CA HIS A 110 -6.22 -3.25 -12.35
C HIS A 110 -5.21 -2.10 -12.34
N LEU A 111 -5.65 -0.84 -12.16
CA LEU A 111 -4.73 0.29 -12.08
C LEU A 111 -4.41 0.68 -10.62
N PRO A 112 -3.30 0.20 -10.04
CA PRO A 112 -2.96 0.54 -8.66
C PRO A 112 -2.59 2.02 -8.51
N VAL A 113 -3.17 2.65 -7.49
CA VAL A 113 -2.79 3.99 -7.05
C VAL A 113 -2.03 3.86 -5.74
N HIS A 114 -0.71 3.94 -5.83
CA HIS A 114 0.16 4.01 -4.66
C HIS A 114 0.13 5.41 -4.08
N THR A 115 -0.12 5.52 -2.77
CA THR A 115 -0.22 6.80 -2.08
C THR A 115 0.93 6.98 -1.11
N VAL A 116 1.55 8.15 -1.14
CA VAL A 116 2.66 8.51 -0.27
C VAL A 116 2.29 9.76 0.49
N SER A 117 2.16 9.63 1.80
CA SER A 117 2.01 10.76 2.71
C SER A 117 3.37 11.30 3.11
N PHE A 118 3.62 12.58 2.83
CA PHE A 118 4.90 13.21 3.11
C PHE A 118 4.80 14.19 4.28
N ASN A 119 5.35 13.82 5.44
CA ASN A 119 5.43 14.65 6.64
C ASN A 119 4.07 15.27 7.03
N CYS A 120 2.99 14.53 6.84
CA CYS A 120 1.62 14.96 7.12
C CYS A 120 1.16 14.41 8.47
N ALA A 121 0.94 15.29 9.45
CA ALA A 121 0.42 14.93 10.77
C ALA A 121 -1.11 14.75 10.78
N ASP A 122 -1.78 15.01 9.66
CA ASP A 122 -3.23 15.00 9.56
C ASP A 122 -3.77 13.59 9.36
N ARG A 123 -4.45 13.09 10.39
CA ARG A 123 -5.02 11.74 10.38
C ARG A 123 -6.03 11.51 9.27
N GLU A 124 -6.94 12.46 9.03
CA GLU A 124 -7.98 12.30 7.99
C GLU A 124 -7.37 12.28 6.59
N ALA A 125 -6.33 13.09 6.35
CA ALA A 125 -5.61 13.08 5.08
C ALA A 125 -4.95 11.70 4.84
N ASN A 126 -4.32 11.15 5.88
CA ASN A 126 -3.64 9.87 5.77
C ASN A 126 -4.62 8.68 5.67
N GLU A 127 -5.76 8.73 6.38
CA GLU A 127 -6.85 7.75 6.24
C GLU A 127 -7.41 7.74 4.82
N PHE A 128 -7.64 8.92 4.23
CA PHE A 128 -8.04 9.05 2.82
C PHE A 128 -7.02 8.42 1.87
N LEU A 129 -5.73 8.70 2.06
CA LEU A 129 -4.67 8.12 1.21
C LEU A 129 -4.59 6.59 1.34
N LEU A 130 -4.75 6.08 2.56
CA LEU A 130 -4.81 4.64 2.81
C LEU A 130 -6.01 4.00 2.10
N GLU A 131 -7.18 4.63 2.17
CA GLU A 131 -8.40 4.15 1.51
C GLU A 131 -8.25 4.16 -0.02
N CYS A 132 -7.64 5.21 -0.60
CA CYS A 132 -7.33 5.28 -2.03
C CYS A 132 -6.45 4.11 -2.49
N ALA A 133 -5.39 3.82 -1.73
CA ALA A 133 -4.49 2.71 -2.04
C ALA A 133 -5.22 1.37 -1.93
N LYS A 134 -5.99 1.14 -0.85
CA LYS A 134 -6.73 -0.11 -0.65
C LYS A 134 -7.74 -0.40 -1.76
N ILE A 135 -8.54 0.59 -2.15
CA ILE A 135 -9.58 0.43 -3.17
C ILE A 135 -8.98 0.09 -4.53
N THR A 136 -7.82 0.67 -4.85
CA THR A 136 -7.16 0.49 -6.16
C THR A 136 -6.19 -0.70 -6.18
N GLY A 137 -5.99 -1.39 -5.05
CA GLY A 137 -4.96 -2.41 -4.91
C GLY A 137 -3.52 -1.83 -4.92
N GLY A 138 -3.39 -0.53 -4.68
CA GLY A 138 -2.11 0.15 -4.48
C GLY A 138 -1.53 -0.07 -3.08
N ARG A 139 -0.45 0.66 -2.79
CA ARG A 139 0.27 0.60 -1.51
C ARG A 139 0.30 1.97 -0.87
N PHE A 140 0.13 2.01 0.44
CA PHE A 140 0.26 3.22 1.23
C PHE A 140 1.63 3.28 1.92
N THR A 141 2.33 4.39 1.73
CA THR A 141 3.60 4.68 2.39
C THR A 141 3.49 5.96 3.19
N PHE A 142 3.86 5.90 4.46
CA PHE A 142 3.95 7.05 5.34
C PHE A 142 5.40 7.45 5.55
N TYR A 143 5.77 8.65 5.12
CA TYR A 143 7.10 9.21 5.31
C TYR A 143 7.07 10.33 6.33
N ASN A 144 7.84 10.21 7.40
CA ASN A 144 7.97 11.23 8.43
C ASN A 144 9.45 11.46 8.76
N ASP A 145 9.86 12.73 8.80
CA ASP A 145 11.23 13.14 9.13
C ASP A 145 11.44 13.32 10.64
N LEU A 146 10.41 13.15 11.45
CA LEU A 146 10.53 13.28 12.90
C LEU A 146 11.40 12.14 13.45
N PRO A 147 12.36 12.45 14.35
CA PRO A 147 13.22 11.44 14.95
C PRO A 147 12.37 10.35 15.64
N HIS A 148 12.70 9.10 15.34
CA HIS A 148 12.12 7.90 15.96
C HIS A 148 12.17 8.05 17.49
N GLY A 149 11.03 8.35 18.10
CA GLY A 149 10.94 8.65 19.54
C GLY A 149 9.81 9.59 19.96
N TYR A 150 9.18 10.29 19.02
CA TYR A 150 7.91 11.00 19.26
C TYR A 150 6.80 10.35 18.43
N ASP A 151 6.49 9.10 18.77
CA ASP A 151 5.41 8.34 18.15
C ASP A 151 4.08 8.95 18.60
N MET A 152 3.56 9.90 17.82
CA MET A 152 2.27 10.54 18.08
C MET A 152 1.13 9.99 17.23
N VAL A 153 1.27 8.81 16.61
CA VAL A 153 0.12 8.11 16.01
C VAL A 153 0.34 6.59 16.03
N ASP A 154 -0.13 5.94 17.10
CA ASP A 154 -0.13 4.48 17.34
C ASP A 154 -1.06 3.67 16.39
N THR A 155 -1.30 4.12 15.16
CA THR A 155 -2.28 3.44 14.28
C THR A 155 -2.00 3.46 12.79
N LEU A 156 -1.12 4.32 12.29
CA LEU A 156 -0.93 4.43 10.85
C LEU A 156 0.54 4.32 10.47
N GLU A 157 0.90 3.10 10.09
CA GLU A 157 2.25 2.73 9.66
C GLU A 157 2.28 2.47 8.16
N SER A 158 3.47 2.59 7.56
CA SER A 158 3.69 2.12 6.19
C SER A 158 3.35 0.63 6.10
N GLU A 159 2.74 0.21 5.00
CA GLU A 159 2.38 -1.21 4.82
C GLU A 159 3.59 -2.14 4.92
N ASP A 160 4.75 -1.71 4.43
CA ASP A 160 5.99 -2.50 4.50
C ASP A 160 6.40 -2.78 5.95
N VAL A 161 6.26 -1.78 6.84
CA VAL A 161 6.58 -1.92 8.27
C VAL A 161 5.60 -2.88 8.94
N ARG A 162 4.31 -2.79 8.58
CA ARG A 162 3.28 -3.71 9.07
C ARG A 162 3.58 -5.15 8.66
N LEU A 163 3.87 -5.38 7.38
CA LEU A 163 4.20 -6.71 6.85
C LEU A 163 5.44 -7.29 7.54
N LEU A 164 6.52 -6.52 7.66
CA LEU A 164 7.73 -6.96 8.35
C LEU A 164 7.45 -7.33 9.83
N ARG A 165 6.60 -6.58 10.51
CA ARG A 165 6.21 -6.88 11.89
C ARG A 165 5.40 -8.18 11.97
N GLU A 166 4.48 -8.41 11.05
CA GLU A 166 3.68 -9.64 10.99
C GLU A 166 4.57 -10.87 10.71
N GLU A 167 5.49 -10.77 9.76
CA GLU A 167 6.48 -11.82 9.46
C GLU A 167 7.40 -12.09 10.65
N TYR A 168 7.86 -11.03 11.32
CA TYR A 168 8.69 -11.16 12.52
C TYR A 168 7.95 -11.90 13.64
N LYS A 169 6.69 -11.52 13.93
CA LYS A 169 5.85 -12.19 14.94
C LYS A 169 5.65 -13.66 14.58
N PHE A 170 5.34 -13.95 13.32
CA PHE A 170 5.20 -15.32 12.84
C PHE A 170 6.50 -16.12 13.02
N GLY A 171 7.66 -15.51 12.73
CA GLY A 171 8.97 -16.10 12.95
C GLY A 171 9.21 -16.43 14.42
N MET A 172 8.86 -15.53 15.33
CA MET A 172 8.97 -15.74 16.78
C MET A 172 8.10 -16.90 17.26
N ASP A 173 6.85 -16.98 16.82
CA ASP A 173 5.94 -18.08 17.15
C ASP A 173 6.48 -19.44 16.65
N CYS A 174 7.09 -19.45 15.46
CA CYS A 174 7.72 -20.65 14.90
C CYS A 174 8.91 -21.10 15.75
N VAL A 175 9.75 -20.16 16.20
CA VAL A 175 10.89 -20.44 17.08
C VAL A 175 10.41 -20.99 18.43
N GLU A 176 9.35 -20.43 19.01
CA GLU A 176 8.79 -20.92 20.27
C GLU A 176 8.28 -22.36 20.15
N LYS A 177 7.55 -22.66 19.07
CA LYS A 177 7.08 -24.02 18.78
C LYS A 177 8.23 -25.00 18.59
N MET A 178 9.27 -24.61 17.85
CA MET A 178 10.47 -25.42 17.66
C MET A 178 11.16 -25.71 19.00
N SER A 179 11.25 -24.71 19.89
CA SER A 179 11.83 -24.91 21.23
C SER A 179 11.07 -25.95 22.03
N LYS A 180 9.72 -25.94 21.97
CA LYS A 180 8.88 -26.94 22.65
C LYS A 180 9.14 -28.34 22.09
N ILE A 181 9.17 -28.49 20.77
CA ILE A 181 9.47 -29.77 20.10
C ILE A 181 10.88 -30.28 20.47
N CYS A 182 11.89 -29.40 20.47
CA CYS A 182 13.26 -29.76 20.87
C CYS A 182 13.33 -30.26 22.31
N GLU A 183 12.63 -29.62 23.24
CA GLU A 183 12.59 -30.05 24.65
C GLU A 183 11.89 -31.40 24.79
N GLU A 184 10.76 -31.60 24.11
CA GLU A 184 10.07 -32.90 24.07
C GLU A 184 10.98 -34.00 23.52
N CYS A 185 11.69 -33.76 22.41
CA CYS A 185 12.64 -34.70 21.82
C CYS A 185 13.81 -35.00 22.77
N ARG A 186 14.31 -33.98 23.47
CA ARG A 186 15.38 -34.13 24.47
C ARG A 186 14.93 -35.03 25.61
N MET A 187 13.72 -34.81 26.14
CA MET A 187 13.15 -35.62 27.22
C MET A 187 12.93 -37.08 26.78
N LEU A 188 12.44 -37.30 25.55
CA LEU A 188 12.28 -38.65 24.98
C LEU A 188 13.63 -39.37 24.78
N SER A 189 14.68 -38.65 24.37
CA SER A 189 16.02 -39.22 24.16
C SER A 189 16.74 -39.63 25.46
N TRP A 190 16.33 -39.03 26.58
CA TRP A 190 16.89 -39.28 27.91
C TRP A 190 16.17 -40.41 28.65
N ASN A 191 15.01 -40.88 28.16
CA ASN A 191 14.26 -41.95 28.83
C ASN A 191 14.96 -43.32 28.66
N PRO A 192 15.50 -43.93 29.74
CA PRO A 192 16.25 -45.19 29.64
C PRO A 192 15.37 -46.38 29.24
N GLU A 193 14.06 -46.33 29.51
CA GLU A 193 13.11 -47.40 29.21
C GLU A 193 12.86 -47.57 27.70
N LEU A 194 13.08 -46.53 26.89
CA LEU A 194 12.96 -46.59 25.43
C LEU A 194 14.24 -47.09 24.74
N ARG A 195 15.37 -47.23 25.45
CA ARG A 195 16.62 -47.78 24.90
C ARG A 195 16.68 -49.31 24.93
N ALA A 196 15.76 -49.97 25.64
CA ALA A 196 15.82 -51.40 25.90
C ALA A 196 14.57 -52.16 25.42
N THR A 197 14.26 -52.14 24.12
CA THR A 197 13.53 -53.26 23.50
C THR A 197 14.07 -53.53 22.08
N PRO A 198 14.61 -54.74 21.79
CA PRO A 198 15.01 -55.13 20.44
C PRO A 198 13.82 -55.45 19.51
N ASN A 199 12.58 -55.34 19.97
CA ASN A 199 11.38 -55.69 19.20
C ASN A 199 10.32 -54.61 19.37
N SER A 200 10.30 -53.64 18.47
CA SER A 200 9.10 -52.85 18.18
C SER A 200 8.72 -53.06 16.71
N PRO A 201 7.44 -53.28 16.38
CA PRO A 201 7.00 -53.50 15.00
C PRO A 201 7.36 -52.28 14.15
N ARG A 202 7.88 -52.54 12.93
CA ARG A 202 8.08 -51.52 11.89
C ARG A 202 6.91 -50.54 11.89
N LEU A 203 7.19 -49.27 12.20
CA LEU A 203 6.31 -48.16 11.83
C LEU A 203 6.24 -48.18 10.30
N VAL A 204 5.16 -48.75 9.79
CA VAL A 204 4.76 -48.61 8.39
C VAL A 204 4.54 -47.11 8.20
N ASN A 205 5.44 -46.47 7.45
CA ASN A 205 5.25 -45.11 6.98
C ASN A 205 3.90 -45.05 6.27
N LYS A 206 2.89 -44.47 6.92
CA LYS A 206 1.84 -43.79 6.17
C LYS A 206 2.49 -42.51 5.67
N THR A 207 2.99 -42.55 4.44
CA THR A 207 3.14 -41.36 3.62
C THR A 207 1.76 -40.72 3.52
N GLN A 208 1.46 -39.81 4.44
CA GLN A 208 0.52 -38.74 4.15
C GLN A 208 1.27 -37.77 3.26
N ASP A 209 0.92 -37.88 1.98
CA ASP A 209 1.27 -37.01 0.89
C ASP A 209 1.35 -35.53 1.35
N LEU A 210 2.54 -34.94 1.27
CA LEU A 210 2.82 -33.53 1.57
C LEU A 210 2.32 -32.59 0.44
N SER A 211 1.30 -32.99 -0.32
CA SER A 211 0.77 -32.24 -1.46
C SER A 211 -0.29 -31.19 -1.08
N LYS A 212 -0.46 -30.86 0.20
CA LYS A 212 -1.38 -29.78 0.61
C LYS A 212 -0.69 -28.75 1.53
N CYS A 213 0.24 -28.01 0.95
CA CYS A 213 0.45 -26.62 1.35
C CYS A 213 -0.86 -25.86 1.10
N ASN A 214 -1.63 -25.60 2.15
CA ASN A 214 -2.75 -24.66 2.07
C ASN A 214 -2.17 -23.27 1.78
N LYS A 215 -2.27 -22.85 0.51
CA LYS A 215 -2.24 -21.43 0.17
C LYS A 215 -3.44 -20.76 0.85
N PRO A 216 -3.31 -19.52 1.36
CA PRO A 216 -4.46 -18.78 1.86
C PRO A 216 -5.48 -18.63 0.72
N GLN A 217 -6.70 -19.11 0.97
CA GLN A 217 -7.82 -18.95 0.06
C GLN A 217 -8.21 -17.47 0.04
N THR A 218 -8.04 -16.84 -1.11
CA THR A 218 -8.74 -15.62 -1.48
C THR A 218 -10.21 -15.97 -1.64
N ASN A 219 -11.07 -15.48 -0.75
CA ASN A 219 -12.52 -15.58 -0.95
C ASN A 219 -12.95 -14.55 -2.01
N SER A 220 -13.22 -15.05 -3.20
CA SER A 220 -14.08 -14.42 -4.22
C SER A 220 -15.44 -15.15 -4.27
N CYS A 221 -16.43 -14.49 -4.87
CA CYS A 221 -17.85 -14.86 -5.08
C CYS A 221 -18.78 -14.35 -3.95
N PHE A 222 -19.71 -13.40 -4.14
CA PHE A 222 -20.60 -13.03 -5.26
C PHE A 222 -21.51 -14.17 -5.74
N GLY A 223 -22.82 -13.99 -5.49
CA GLY A 223 -24.00 -14.76 -5.94
C GLY A 223 -24.43 -15.86 -4.96
N ASP A 224 -25.68 -16.03 -4.51
CA ASP A 224 -26.99 -15.41 -4.77
C ASP A 224 -27.92 -15.77 -3.59
N GLU A 225 -28.89 -14.91 -3.23
CA GLU A 225 -30.32 -15.26 -3.22
C GLU A 225 -31.20 -14.17 -2.58
N VAL A 226 -32.33 -13.99 -3.26
CA VAL A 226 -33.44 -13.07 -3.04
C VAL A 226 -34.26 -13.50 -1.82
N SER A 227 -34.63 -12.56 -0.94
CA SER A 227 -35.92 -12.65 -0.25
C SER A 227 -36.49 -11.26 0.01
N GLU A 228 -37.68 -11.04 -0.54
CA GLU A 228 -38.55 -9.89 -0.35
C GLU A 228 -38.91 -9.71 1.13
N LYS A 229 -38.78 -8.48 1.64
CA LYS A 229 -39.74 -7.89 2.57
C LYS A 229 -39.89 -6.41 2.30
N GLU A 230 -41.04 -6.04 1.75
CA GLU A 230 -41.63 -4.71 1.88
C GLU A 230 -41.81 -4.36 3.36
N ASP A 231 -41.40 -3.17 3.79
CA ASP A 231 -42.36 -2.21 4.35
C ASP A 231 -41.72 -0.84 4.69
N LYS A 232 -42.31 0.19 4.04
CA LYS A 232 -42.67 1.53 4.54
C LYS A 232 -41.60 2.54 5.04
N LEU A 233 -41.43 3.57 4.21
CA LEU A 233 -41.02 4.95 4.55
C LEU A 233 -41.79 5.53 5.76
N PRO A 234 -41.20 6.50 6.48
CA PRO A 234 -41.55 7.89 6.16
C PRO A 234 -40.37 8.85 6.02
N LYS A 235 -40.68 9.91 5.26
CA LYS A 235 -39.92 11.10 4.89
C LYS A 235 -39.46 11.90 6.12
N THR A 236 -38.25 12.48 6.03
CA THR A 236 -37.85 13.88 6.34
C THR A 236 -36.32 13.88 6.43
N GLY A 237 -35.57 14.46 5.49
CA GLY A 237 -35.43 15.90 5.36
C GLY A 237 -34.38 16.41 6.35
N LYS A 238 -33.12 16.55 5.91
CA LYS A 238 -32.17 17.56 6.41
C LYS A 238 -30.87 17.58 5.60
N GLN A 239 -30.79 18.63 4.81
CA GLN A 239 -29.65 19.24 4.17
C GLN A 239 -28.69 19.77 5.25
N TRP A 240 -27.38 19.56 5.09
CA TRP A 240 -26.37 20.32 5.85
C TRP A 240 -25.24 20.75 4.92
N ILE A 241 -24.85 21.99 5.21
CA ILE A 241 -23.93 22.92 4.56
C ILE A 241 -22.50 22.38 4.59
#